data_AF-A0A923X4W5-F1
#
_entry.id   AF-A0A923X4W5-F1
#
_cell.length_a   1.000
_cell.length_b   1.000
_cell.length_c   1.000
_cell.angle_alpha   90.00
_cell.angle_beta   90.00
_cell.angle_gamma   90.00
#
_symmetry.space_group_name_H-M   'P 1'
#
loop_
_entity.id
_entity.type
_entity.pdbx_description
1 polymer ?
#
loop_
_entity_poly.entity_id
_entity_poly.type
_entity_poly.pdbx_seq_one_letter_code
_entity_poly.pdbx_strand_id
1 'polypeptide(L)'
;MTDRAVAIDTESLDKIGLEVDMRLTDVWSMLFERGEDVDTEFLGWLLRLAYVTGYWDSLAESDRGSLCTQLGYPVPERRVAPVDAAFAGAASE
;
A
#
# COMPACT_ATOMS: atom_id res chain seq x y z
N MET A 1 -11.59 -11.34 30.19
CA MET A 1 -11.97 -11.15 28.78
C MET A 1 -10.96 -10.16 28.22
N THR A 2 -9.82 -10.70 27.80
CA THR A 2 -8.56 -9.96 27.61
C THR A 2 -8.68 -9.01 26.43
N ASP A 3 -8.31 -7.76 26.69
CA ASP A 3 -8.24 -6.65 25.74
C ASP A 3 -7.41 -7.08 24.53
N ARG A 4 -8.11 -7.41 23.44
CA ARG A 4 -7.55 -7.86 22.16
C ARG A 4 -7.66 -6.71 21.18
N ALA A 5 -7.20 -5.53 21.60
CA ALA A 5 -6.65 -4.58 20.64
C ALA A 5 -5.47 -5.31 19.98
N VAL A 6 -5.75 -5.98 18.87
CA VAL A 6 -4.74 -6.50 17.96
C VAL A 6 -3.90 -5.27 17.63
N ALA A 7 -2.71 -5.16 18.22
CA ALA A 7 -1.69 -4.25 17.75
C ALA A 7 -1.48 -4.66 16.29
N ILE A 8 -2.12 -3.94 15.37
CA ILE A 8 -1.97 -4.20 13.96
C ILE A 8 -0.50 -3.93 13.69
N ASP A 9 0.22 -4.99 13.32
CA ASP A 9 1.65 -4.91 13.10
C ASP A 9 1.92 -3.82 12.05
N THR A 10 2.57 -2.75 12.51
CA THR A 10 2.81 -1.55 11.69
C THR A 10 3.72 -1.87 10.52
N GLU A 11 4.61 -2.86 10.68
CA GLU A 11 5.48 -3.35 9.61
C GLU A 11 4.68 -4.09 8.53
N SER A 12 3.76 -4.97 8.92
CA SER A 12 2.83 -5.61 7.99
C SER A 12 1.96 -4.61 7.25
N LEU A 13 1.44 -3.58 7.93
CA LEU A 13 0.67 -2.51 7.28
C LEU A 13 1.48 -1.71 6.27
N ASP A 14 2.74 -1.37 6.62
CA ASP A 14 3.65 -0.65 5.72
C ASP A 14 3.95 -1.48 4.46
N LYS A 15 4.16 -2.80 4.61
CA LYS A 15 4.38 -3.70 3.49
C LYS A 15 3.15 -3.84 2.60
N ILE A 16 1.96 -4.03 3.20
CA ILE A 16 0.69 -4.05 2.45
C ILE A 16 0.48 -2.73 1.71
N GLY A 17 0.70 -1.60 2.39
CA GLY A 17 0.54 -0.27 1.81
C GLY A 17 1.45 -0.07 0.61
N LEU A 18 2.73 -0.45 0.72
CA LEU A 18 3.68 -0.38 -0.39
C LEU A 18 3.19 -1.17 -1.61
N GLU A 19 2.85 -2.45 -1.43
CA GLU A 19 2.48 -3.32 -2.54
C GLU A 19 1.16 -2.88 -3.19
N VAL A 20 0.19 -2.40 -2.39
CA VAL A 20 -1.05 -1.81 -2.94
C VAL A 20 -0.75 -0.54 -3.74
N ASP A 21 0.13 0.34 -3.24
CA ASP A 21 0.52 1.57 -3.95
C ASP A 21 1.21 1.27 -5.28
N MET A 22 2.05 0.23 -5.34
CA MET A 22 2.68 -0.23 -6.59
C MET A 22 1.62 -0.66 -7.61
N ARG A 23 0.63 -1.46 -7.21
CA ARG A 23 -0.46 -1.92 -8.11
C ARG A 23 -1.39 -0.79 -8.53
N LEU A 24 -1.64 0.18 -7.66
CA LEU A 24 -2.38 1.38 -8.03
C LEU A 24 -1.61 2.23 -9.04
N THR A 25 -0.29 2.32 -8.90
CA THR A 25 0.56 3.04 -9.87
C THR A 25 0.44 2.44 -11.27
N ASP A 26 0.44 1.11 -11.38
CA ASP A 26 0.22 0.41 -12.65
C ASP A 26 -1.16 0.74 -13.25
N VAL A 27 -2.22 0.70 -12.42
CA VAL A 27 -3.59 1.04 -12.85
C VAL A 27 -3.66 2.48 -13.34
N TRP A 28 -3.14 3.45 -12.59
CA TRP A 28 -3.19 4.85 -12.99
C TRP A 28 -2.37 5.12 -14.26
N SER A 29 -1.20 4.52 -14.40
CA SER A 29 -0.37 4.65 -15.60
C SER A 29 -1.13 4.15 -16.84
N MET A 30 -1.74 2.96 -16.74
CA MET A 30 -2.57 2.40 -17.80
C MET A 30 -3.75 3.32 -18.18
N LEU A 31 -4.40 3.93 -17.19
CA LEU A 31 -5.54 4.83 -17.42
C LEU A 31 -5.11 6.12 -18.12
N PHE A 32 -3.98 6.72 -17.70
CA PHE A 32 -3.43 7.92 -18.35
C PHE A 32 -2.95 7.64 -19.77
N GLU A 33 -2.41 6.46 -20.05
CA GLU A 33 -1.99 6.06 -21.39
C GLU A 33 -3.18 5.81 -22.34
N ARG A 34 -4.32 5.33 -21.82
CA ARG A 34 -5.49 4.97 -22.64
C ARG A 34 -6.28 6.17 -23.16
N GLY A 35 -6.33 7.29 -22.42
CA GLY A 35 -7.13 8.48 -22.76
C GLY A 35 -8.59 8.43 -22.26
N GLU A 36 -9.26 9.59 -22.32
CA GLU A 36 -10.56 9.87 -21.70
C GLU A 36 -11.72 9.05 -22.30
N ASP A 37 -11.87 7.81 -21.84
CA ASP A 37 -13.13 7.05 -21.82
C ASP A 37 -12.91 5.75 -21.03
N VAL A 38 -13.10 5.84 -19.72
CA VAL A 38 -13.00 4.70 -18.80
C VAL A 38 -14.35 4.51 -18.13
N ASP A 39 -14.97 3.37 -18.40
CA ASP A 39 -16.18 2.96 -17.72
C ASP A 39 -15.95 2.84 -16.20
N THR A 40 -16.89 3.36 -15.41
CA THR A 40 -16.75 3.41 -13.94
C THR A 40 -16.80 2.02 -13.32
N GLU A 41 -17.56 1.08 -13.90
CA GLU A 41 -17.58 -0.30 -13.41
C GLU A 41 -16.23 -0.98 -13.64
N PHE A 42 -15.66 -0.81 -14.83
CA PHE A 42 -14.32 -1.29 -15.14
C PHE A 42 -13.23 -0.67 -14.24
N LEU A 43 -13.27 0.65 -14.01
CA LEU A 43 -12.37 1.31 -13.06
C LEU A 43 -12.51 0.72 -11.65
N GLY A 44 -13.74 0.55 -11.18
CA GLY A 44 -14.00 -0.08 -9.88
C GLY A 44 -13.46 -1.51 -9.79
N TRP A 45 -13.50 -2.27 -10.89
CA TRP A 45 -12.91 -3.61 -10.95
C TRP A 45 -11.38 -3.56 -10.85
N LEU A 46 -10.73 -2.66 -11.60
CA LEU A 46 -9.27 -2.47 -11.56
C LEU A 46 -8.78 -2.07 -10.17
N LEU A 47 -9.47 -1.14 -9.51
CA LEU A 47 -9.12 -0.72 -8.15
C LEU A 47 -9.23 -1.89 -7.16
N ARG A 48 -10.31 -2.69 -7.22
CA ARG A 48 -10.44 -3.88 -6.36
C ARG A 48 -9.35 -4.92 -6.64
N LEU A 49 -9.01 -5.10 -7.91
CA LEU A 49 -7.94 -6.01 -8.31
C LEU A 49 -6.60 -5.56 -7.72
N ALA A 50 -6.25 -4.28 -7.84
CA ALA A 50 -5.01 -3.71 -7.28
C ALA A 50 -4.91 -3.91 -5.76
N TYR A 51 -6.02 -3.73 -5.02
CA TYR A 51 -6.04 -4.00 -3.58
C TYR A 51 -5.83 -5.47 -3.24
N VAL A 52 -6.52 -6.37 -3.96
CA VAL A 52 -6.41 -7.81 -3.71
C VAL A 52 -5.02 -8.32 -4.08
N THR A 53 -4.47 -7.91 -5.22
CA THR A 53 -3.14 -8.31 -5.66
C THR A 53 -2.06 -7.72 -4.77
N GLY A 54 -2.13 -6.43 -4.41
CA GLY A 54 -1.17 -5.81 -3.50
C GLY A 54 -1.16 -6.47 -2.11
N TYR A 55 -2.35 -6.80 -1.58
CA TYR A 55 -2.44 -7.56 -0.33
C TYR A 55 -1.81 -8.95 -0.45
N TRP A 56 -2.12 -9.69 -1.52
CA TRP A 56 -1.55 -11.02 -1.76
C TRP A 56 -0.02 -10.97 -1.92
N ASP A 57 0.47 -10.03 -2.71
CA ASP A 57 1.89 -9.80 -2.95
C ASP A 57 2.63 -9.52 -1.64
N SER A 58 2.05 -8.68 -0.78
CA SER A 58 2.62 -8.41 0.54
C SER A 58 2.74 -9.65 1.43
N LEU A 59 1.83 -10.63 1.30
CA LEU A 59 1.92 -11.89 2.05
C LEU A 59 3.00 -12.82 1.50
N ALA A 60 3.27 -12.75 0.19
CA ALA A 60 4.32 -13.51 -0.48
C ALA A 60 5.70 -12.85 -0.34
N GLU A 61 5.74 -11.55 -0.07
CA GLU A 61 6.96 -10.76 0.02
C GLU A 61 7.74 -11.07 1.31
N SER A 62 9.03 -11.42 1.18
CA SER A 62 9.91 -11.73 2.32
C SER A 62 10.28 -10.47 3.11
N ASP A 63 10.77 -9.44 2.41
CA ASP A 63 11.23 -8.18 2.94
C ASP A 63 10.59 -7.05 2.16
N ARG A 64 10.22 -5.95 2.83
CA ARG A 64 9.60 -4.78 2.19
C ARG A 64 10.39 -4.30 0.97
N GLY A 65 9.75 -4.28 -0.19
CA GLY A 65 10.34 -3.81 -1.45
C GLY A 65 11.24 -4.83 -2.15
N SER A 66 11.30 -6.07 -1.67
CA SER A 66 11.96 -7.15 -2.40
C SER A 66 11.28 -7.43 -3.75
N LEU A 67 9.95 -7.32 -3.84
CA LEU A 67 9.23 -7.45 -5.12
C LEU A 67 9.53 -6.28 -6.07
N CYS A 68 9.55 -5.05 -5.55
CA CYS A 68 9.99 -3.88 -6.30
C CYS A 68 11.38 -4.11 -6.91
N THR A 69 12.33 -4.58 -6.10
CA THR A 69 13.71 -4.84 -6.52
C THR A 69 13.80 -5.94 -7.58
N GLN A 70 13.05 -7.04 -7.41
CA GLN A 70 12.99 -8.14 -8.39
C GLN A 70 12.47 -7.69 -9.76
N LEU A 71 11.54 -6.74 -9.78
CA LEU A 71 10.97 -6.17 -10.99
C LEU A 71 11.81 -5.01 -11.56
N GLY A 72 12.92 -4.64 -10.92
CA GLY A 72 13.80 -3.55 -11.36
C GLY A 72 13.30 -2.15 -11.02
N TYR A 73 12.32 -2.04 -10.12
CA TYR A 73 11.80 -0.77 -9.65
C TYR A 73 12.55 -0.27 -8.41
N PRO A 74 12.69 1.07 -8.23
CA PRO A 74 13.17 1.62 -6.97
C PRO A 74 12.17 1.34 -5.86
N VAL A 75 12.65 1.05 -4.65
CA VAL A 75 11.80 0.88 -3.47
C VAL A 75 11.41 2.27 -2.92
N PRO A 76 10.11 2.62 -2.87
CA PRO A 76 9.66 3.86 -2.26
C PRO A 76 10.08 3.98 -0.78
N GLU A 77 10.55 5.18 -0.40
CA GLU A 77 10.85 5.50 1.00
C GLU A 77 9.61 5.36 1.88
N ARG A 78 9.81 4.90 3.12
CA ARG A 78 8.73 4.82 4.11
C ARG A 78 8.28 6.25 4.45
N ARG A 79 7.02 6.60 4.14
CA ARG A 79 6.46 7.87 4.61
C ARG A 79 6.27 7.79 6.11
N VAL A 80 7.04 8.56 6.86
CA VAL A 80 6.73 8.83 8.27
C VAL A 80 5.49 9.71 8.26
N ALA A 81 4.34 9.14 8.62
CA ALA A 81 3.10 9.91 8.64
C ALA A 81 3.18 10.97 9.76
N PRO A 82 2.65 12.20 9.54
CA PRO A 82 2.60 13.23 10.60
C PRO A 82 1.82 12.80 11.85
N VAL A 83 0.97 11.76 11.71
CA VAL A 83 0.20 11.17 12.80
C VAL A 83 1.10 10.66 13.94
N ASP A 84 2.27 10.10 13.63
CA ASP A 84 3.20 9.62 14.65
C ASP A 84 3.82 10.79 15.46
N ALA A 85 3.99 11.96 14.84
CA ALA A 85 4.49 13.16 15.50
C ALA A 85 3.46 13.78 16.47
N ALA A 86 2.16 13.68 16.14
CA ALA A 86 1.08 14.17 16.98
C ALA A 86 0.92 13.33 18.27
N PHE A 87 1.12 12.01 18.19
CA PHE A 87 1.07 11.12 19.36
C PHE A 87 2.36 11.13 20.19
N ALA A 88 3.51 11.41 19.59
CA ALA A 88 4.78 11.57 20.32
C ALA A 88 4.84 12.85 21.16
N GLY A 89 4.21 13.95 20.71
CA GLY A 89 4.14 15.21 21.47
C GLY A 89 3.24 15.12 22.72
N ALA A 90 2.19 14.32 22.69
CA ALA A 90 1.23 14.17 23.80
C ALA A 90 1.76 13.31 24.97
N ALA A 91 2.88 12.60 24.79
CA ALA A 91 3.50 11.78 25.84
C ALA A 91 4.58 12.53 26.65
N SER A 92 4.80 13.82 26.35
CA SER A 92 5.81 14.68 27.00
C SER A 92 5.21 15.80 27.86
N GLU A 93 3.91 15.79 28.14
CA GLU A 93 3.22 16.74 29.03
C GLU A 93 2.78 16.11 30.36
#